data_AF-A0A529NXI0-F1
#
_entry.id   AF-A0A529NXI0-F1
#
_cell.length_a   1.000
_cell.length_b   1.000
_cell.length_c   1.000
_cell.angle_alpha   90.00
_cell.angle_beta   90.00
_cell.angle_gamma   90.00
#
_symmetry.space_group_name_H-M   'P 1'
#
loop_
_entity.id
_entity.type
_entity.pdbx_description
1 polymer ?
#
loop_
_entity_poly.entity_id
_entity_poly.type
_entity_poly.pdbx_seq_one_letter_code
_entity_poly.pdbx_strand_id
1 'polypeptide(L)' 'SPLDLDTLVAGVQTDAQKLELYTASRLTIDPDTRAERGYLDLLAGRLGLPDALVDHVEATVSAAKVPVSEKP' A
#
# COMPACT_ATOMS: atom_id res chain seq x y z
N SER A 1 -3.83 15.13 16.37
CA SER A 1 -4.85 14.06 16.23
C SER A 1 -4.30 12.96 15.36
N PRO A 2 -4.69 11.69 15.55
CA PRO A 2 -4.26 10.61 14.67
C PRO A 2 -4.65 10.95 13.24
N LEU A 3 -3.85 10.48 12.28
CA LEU A 3 -4.05 10.74 10.85
C LEU A 3 -5.43 10.21 10.45
N ASP A 4 -6.32 11.09 10.00
CA ASP A 4 -7.68 10.72 9.61
C ASP A 4 -7.65 10.12 8.19
N LEU A 5 -7.63 8.80 8.13
CA LEU A 5 -7.62 8.05 6.87
C LEU A 5 -8.87 8.33 6.03
N ASP A 6 -10.00 8.68 6.65
CA ASP A 6 -11.24 8.97 5.95
C ASP A 6 -11.08 10.26 5.13
N THR A 7 -10.51 11.29 5.76
CA THR A 7 -10.20 12.57 5.10
C THR A 7 -9.17 12.37 3.99
N LEU A 8 -8.13 11.55 4.22
CA LEU A 8 -7.12 11.26 3.20
C LEU A 8 -7.73 10.57 1.98
N VAL A 9 -8.52 9.51 2.21
CA VAL A 9 -9.20 8.74 1.16
C VAL A 9 -10.22 9.60 0.42
N ALA A 10 -10.94 10.49 1.11
CA ALA A 10 -11.92 11.39 0.49
C ALA A 10 -11.29 12.41 -0.48
N GLY A 11 -10.00 12.72 -0.33
CA GLY A 11 -9.25 13.58 -1.25
C GLY A 11 -8.88 12.90 -2.58
N VAL A 12 -9.03 11.58 -2.66
CA VAL A 12 -8.63 10.77 -3.81
C VAL A 12 -9.83 10.54 -4.72
N GLN A 13 -9.82 11.13 -5.91
CA GLN A 13 -11.00 11.19 -6.77
C GLN A 13 -10.97 10.22 -7.95
N THR A 14 -9.78 9.73 -8.31
CA THR A 14 -9.61 8.83 -9.46
C THR A 14 -9.05 7.49 -9.06
N ASP A 15 -9.31 6.47 -9.87
CA ASP A 15 -8.77 5.12 -9.64
C ASP A 15 -7.24 5.10 -9.70
N ALA A 16 -6.64 5.95 -10.55
CA ALA A 16 -5.20 6.14 -10.59
C ALA A 16 -4.65 6.69 -9.26
N GLN A 17 -5.28 7.72 -8.69
CA GLN A 17 -4.84 8.29 -7.42
C GLN A 17 -5.01 7.30 -6.25
N LYS A 18 -6.05 6.46 -6.27
CA LYS A 18 -6.24 5.40 -5.28
C LYS A 18 -5.11 4.39 -5.34
N LEU A 19 -4.78 3.95 -6.55
CA LEU A 19 -3.68 3.03 -6.79
C LEU A 19 -2.33 3.64 -6.37
N GLU A 20 -2.09 4.91 -6.71
CA GLU A 20 -0.87 5.63 -6.33
C GLU A 20 -0.74 5.72 -4.81
N LEU A 21 -1.82 6.07 -4.08
CA LEU A 21 -1.78 6.20 -2.63
C LEU A 21 -1.46 4.86 -1.95
N TYR A 22 -2.08 3.77 -2.42
CA TYR A 22 -1.79 2.44 -1.92
C TYR A 22 -0.33 2.05 -2.20
N THR A 23 0.13 2.25 -3.43
CA THR A 23 1.51 1.92 -3.85
C THR A 23 2.55 2.72 -3.06
N ALA A 24 2.34 4.02 -2.87
CA ALA A 24 3.22 4.88 -2.07
C ALA A 24 3.27 4.42 -0.60
N SER A 25 2.11 4.06 -0.03
CA SER A 25 2.04 3.51 1.33
C SER A 25 2.80 2.20 1.42
N ARG A 26 2.63 1.29 0.45
CA ARG A 26 3.30 0.00 0.41
C ARG A 26 4.81 0.09 0.18
N LEU A 27 5.28 1.05 -0.61
CA LEU A 27 6.70 1.34 -0.77
C LEU A 27 7.33 1.83 0.55
N THR A 28 6.55 2.55 1.35
CA THR A 28 7.02 3.13 2.62
C THR A 28 6.95 2.13 3.78
N ILE A 29 5.91 1.29 3.82
CA ILE A 29 5.65 0.35 4.91
C ILE A 29 6.15 -1.04 4.54
N ASP A 30 6.93 -1.65 5.42
CA ASP A 30 7.24 -3.08 5.36
C ASP A 30 6.20 -3.85 6.18
N PRO A 31 5.48 -4.81 5.57
CA PRO A 31 4.39 -5.51 6.23
C PRO A 31 4.89 -6.65 7.13
N ASP A 32 5.86 -6.37 8.01
CA ASP A 32 6.52 -7.38 8.85
C ASP A 32 5.66 -7.75 10.05
N THR A 33 4.93 -6.79 10.61
CA THR A 33 4.01 -7.00 11.72
C THR A 33 2.56 -7.19 11.28
N ARG A 34 1.74 -7.79 12.16
CA ARG A 34 0.30 -7.91 11.93
C ARG A 34 -0.38 -6.54 11.80
N ALA A 35 0.11 -5.54 12.54
CA ALA A 35 -0.47 -4.21 12.53
C ALA A 35 -0.25 -3.51 11.18
N GLU A 36 0.94 -3.60 10.61
CA GLU A 36 1.27 -3.02 9.30
C GLU A 36 0.47 -3.69 8.17
N ARG A 37 0.37 -5.04 8.19
CA ARG A 37 -0.49 -5.77 7.25
C ARG A 37 -1.95 -5.33 7.35
N GLY A 38 -2.49 -5.29 8.56
CA GLY A 38 -3.88 -4.86 8.79
C GLY A 38 -4.13 -3.41 8.37
N TYR A 39 -3.14 -2.53 8.48
CA TYR A 39 -3.24 -1.16 7.97
C TYR A 39 -3.35 -1.13 6.45
N LEU A 40 -2.51 -1.89 5.74
CA LEU A 40 -2.54 -1.95 4.26
C LEU A 40 -3.85 -2.58 3.77
N ASP A 41 -4.31 -3.65 4.41
CA ASP A 41 -5.62 -4.28 4.11
C ASP A 41 -6.78 -3.28 4.29
N LEU A 42 -6.78 -2.54 5.41
CA LEU A 42 -7.76 -1.50 5.67
C LEU A 42 -7.71 -0.41 4.59
N LEU A 43 -6.53 0.07 4.25
CA LEU A 43 -6.34 1.12 3.25
C LEU A 43 -6.85 0.68 1.87
N ALA A 44 -6.50 -0.52 1.42
CA ALA A 44 -6.99 -1.09 0.16
C ALA A 44 -8.52 -1.18 0.13
N GLY A 45 -9.12 -1.69 1.21
CA GLY A 45 -10.58 -1.77 1.33
C GLY A 45 -11.26 -0.40 1.30
N ARG A 46 -10.69 0.61 1.97
CA ARG A 46 -11.23 1.98 1.98
C ARG A 46 -11.12 2.68 0.63
N LEU A 47 -10.04 2.42 -0.10
CA LEU A 47 -9.86 2.93 -1.46
C LEU A 47 -10.77 2.20 -2.47
N GLY A 48 -11.31 1.03 -2.10
CA GLY A 48 -12.12 0.20 -2.96
C GLY A 48 -11.30 -0.42 -4.10
N LEU A 49 -10.04 -0.75 -3.84
CA LEU A 49 -9.18 -1.41 -4.82
C LEU A 49 -9.59 -2.88 -5.00
N PRO A 50 -9.68 -3.39 -6.24
CA PRO A 50 -9.93 -4.81 -6.47
C PRO A 50 -8.77 -5.68 -5.94
N ASP A 51 -9.09 -6.84 -5.34
CA ASP A 51 -8.09 -7.75 -4.76
C ASP A 51 -6.96 -8.11 -5.75
N ALA A 52 -7.31 -8.45 -6.99
CA ALA A 52 -6.32 -8.79 -8.02
C ALA A 52 -5.35 -7.64 -8.34
N LEU A 53 -5.79 -6.39 -8.19
CA LEU A 53 -4.93 -5.21 -8.37
C LEU A 53 -4.01 -5.02 -7.17
N VAL A 54 -4.52 -5.23 -5.96
CA VAL A 54 -3.72 -5.20 -4.72
C VAL A 54 -2.62 -6.27 -4.78
N ASP A 55 -2.97 -7.51 -5.12
CA ASP A 55 -2.03 -8.62 -5.29
C ASP A 55 -0.92 -8.28 -6.29
N HIS A 56 -1.28 -7.66 -7.42
CA HIS A 56 -0.31 -7.24 -8.43
C HIS A 56 0.66 -6.17 -7.91
N VAL A 57 0.17 -5.18 -7.16
CA VAL A 57 1.01 -4.14 -6.55
C VAL A 57 1.93 -4.76 -5.50
N GLU A 58 1.42 -5.63 -4.65
CA GLU A 58 2.20 -6.32 -3.62
C GLU A 58 3.35 -7.12 -4.23
N ALA A 59 3.07 -7.90 -5.27
CA ALA A 59 4.09 -8.66 -6.00
C ALA A 59 5.15 -7.72 -6.62
N THR A 60 4.70 -6.63 -7.25
CA THR A 60 5.58 -5.67 -7.93
C THR A 60 6.48 -4.92 -6.95
N VAL A 61 5.92 -4.42 -5.84
CA VAL A 61 6.68 -3.70 -4.82
C VAL A 61 7.62 -4.63 -4.07
N SER A 62 7.18 -5.85 -3.74
CA SER A 62 8.04 -6.85 -3.12
C SER A 62 9.26 -7.18 -4.02
N ALA A 63 9.03 -7.40 -5.31
CA ALA A 63 10.10 -7.63 -6.28
C ALA A 63 11.04 -6.42 -6.43
N ALA A 64 10.54 -5.19 -6.32
CA ALA A 64 11.33 -3.97 -6.38
C ALA A 64 12.14 -3.70 -5.09
N LYS A 65 11.65 -4.15 -3.93
CA LYS A 65 12.30 -3.98 -2.62
C LYS A 65 13.35 -5.05 -2.29
N VAL A 66 13.49 -6.10 -3.12
CA VAL A 66 14.50 -7.14 -2.89
C VAL A 66 15.86 -6.46 -2.72
N PRO A 67 16.53 -6.63 -1.56
CA PRO A 67 17.79 -5.95 -1.31
C PRO A 67 18.79 -6.40 -2.36
N VAL A 68 19.49 -5.43 -2.97
CA VAL A 68 20.69 -5.71 -3.76
C VAL A 68 21.61 -6.49 -2.83
N SER A 69 21.77 -7.80 -3.08
CA SER A 69 22.60 -8.67 -2.28
C SER A 69 23.95 -8.00 -2.01
N GLU A 70 24.26 -7.81 -0.72
CA GLU A 70 25.62 -7.52 -0.27
C GLU A 70 26.55 -8.58 -0.87
N LYS A 71 27.49 -8.08 -1.66
CA LYS A 71 28.56 -8.88 -2.26
C LYS A 71 29.55 -9.22 -1.13
N PRO A 72 29.97 -10.49 -0.96
CA PRO A 72 31.17 -10.77 -0.18
C PRO A 72 32.42 -10.17 -0.82
#